data_AF-A0A7G2JYS2-F1
#
_entry.id   AF-A0A7G2JYS2-F1
#
_cell.length_a   1.000
_cell.length_b   1.000
_cell.length_c   1.000
_cell.angle_alpha   90.00
_cell.angle_beta   90.00
_cell.angle_gamma   90.00
#
_symmetry.space_group_name_H-M   'P 1'
#
loop_
_entity.id
_entity.type
_entity.pdbx_description
1 polymer ?
#
loop_
_entity_poly.entity_id
_entity_poly.type
_entity_poly.pdbx_seq_one_letter_code
_entity_poly.pdbx_strand_id
1 'polypeptide(L)'
;AAQKKLSQALEKLEKNSRDKSTLLATISHEFRTPLNGIVGLSQILLDDELDDLQRNYLKTINISAVSLGYIFSDIIDLEKIDASRIELNRQPTDFPALLNDIYNFAYKNTLLCCFNKH
;
A
#
# COMPACT_ATOMS: atom_id res chain seq x y z
N ALA A 1 8.16 6.45 -45.16
CA ALA A 1 7.29 7.36 -44.40
C ALA A 1 6.44 6.64 -43.34
N ALA A 2 5.71 5.57 -43.69
CA ALA A 2 4.88 4.81 -42.74
C ALA A 2 5.69 4.18 -41.58
N GLN A 3 6.85 3.60 -41.87
CA GLN A 3 7.73 3.01 -40.84
C GLN A 3 8.26 4.04 -39.83
N LYS A 4 8.59 5.26 -40.29
CA LYS A 4 8.99 6.38 -39.42
C LYS A 4 7.84 6.85 -38.54
N LYS A 5 6.62 6.95 -39.09
CA LYS A 5 5.41 7.29 -38.32
C LYS A 5 5.09 6.23 -37.27
N LEU A 6 5.24 4.95 -37.61
CA LEU A 6 5.05 3.85 -36.66
C LEU A 6 6.08 3.89 -35.52
N SER A 7 7.37 4.09 -35.84
CA SER A 7 8.42 4.25 -34.82
C SER A 7 8.13 5.41 -33.87
N GLN A 8 7.75 6.57 -34.41
CA GLN A 8 7.40 7.75 -33.61
C GLN A 8 6.17 7.52 -32.73
N ALA A 9 5.18 6.77 -33.21
CA ALA A 9 4.01 6.41 -32.42
C ALA A 9 4.39 5.46 -31.28
N LEU A 10 5.25 4.47 -31.52
CA LEU A 10 5.76 3.55 -30.50
C LEU A 10 6.58 4.26 -29.44
N GLU A 11 7.52 5.13 -29.83
CA GLU A 11 8.31 5.93 -28.89
C GLU A 11 7.43 6.83 -28.02
N LYS A 12 6.39 7.43 -28.60
CA LYS A 12 5.44 8.27 -27.86
C LYS A 12 4.61 7.46 -26.86
N LEU A 13 4.17 6.26 -27.26
CA LEU A 13 3.45 5.34 -26.38
C LEU A 13 4.34 4.89 -25.20
N GLU A 14 5.58 4.51 -25.49
CA GLU A 14 6.53 4.08 -24.48
C GLU A 14 6.88 5.21 -23.51
N LYS A 15 7.11 6.42 -24.02
CA LYS A 15 7.33 7.61 -23.19
C LYS A 15 6.14 7.87 -22.28
N ASN A 16 4.92 7.90 -22.82
CA ASN A 16 3.71 8.12 -22.02
C ASN A 16 3.56 7.06 -20.92
N SER A 17 3.86 5.80 -21.22
CA SER A 17 3.83 4.72 -20.22
C SER A 17 4.84 4.96 -19.10
N ARG A 18 6.08 5.32 -19.44
CA ARG A 18 7.13 5.63 -18.45
C ARG A 18 6.79 6.85 -17.59
N ASP A 19 6.27 7.91 -18.20
CA ASP A 19 5.88 9.13 -17.50
C ASP A 19 4.75 8.87 -16.50
N LYS A 20 3.73 8.08 -16.90
CA LYS A 20 2.63 7.64 -16.02
C LYS A 20 3.15 6.87 -14.81
N SER A 21 4.01 5.88 -15.03
CA SER A 21 4.53 5.05 -13.95
C SER A 21 5.43 5.84 -12.99
N THR A 22 6.21 6.78 -13.51
CA THR A 22 7.05 7.67 -12.70
C THR A 22 6.20 8.58 -11.83
N LEU A 23 5.15 9.19 -12.41
CA LEU A 23 4.21 10.04 -11.67
C LEU A 23 3.57 9.29 -10.51
N LEU A 24 3.05 8.09 -10.77
CA LEU A 24 2.39 7.28 -9.74
C LEU A 24 3.36 6.90 -8.63
N ALA A 25 4.58 6.45 -8.97
CA ALA A 25 5.61 6.14 -8.00
C ALA A 25 5.93 7.34 -7.09
N THR A 26 6.13 8.52 -7.67
CA THR A 26 6.39 9.76 -6.91
C THR A 26 5.25 10.07 -5.94
N ILE A 27 4.01 10.07 -6.43
CA ILE A 27 2.82 10.35 -5.61
C ILE A 27 2.72 9.36 -4.44
N SER A 28 2.97 8.07 -4.68
CA SER A 28 2.93 7.04 -3.63
C SER A 28 4.00 7.28 -2.55
N HIS A 29 5.21 7.70 -2.95
CA HIS A 29 6.25 8.10 -2.00
C HIS A 29 5.87 9.35 -1.19
N GLU A 30 5.24 10.33 -1.83
CA GLU A 30 4.78 11.56 -1.16
C GLU A 30 3.63 11.31 -0.18
N PHE A 31 2.76 10.32 -0.44
CA PHE A 31 1.70 9.93 0.49
C PHE A 31 2.17 9.04 1.65
N ARG A 32 3.25 8.26 1.49
CA ARG A 32 3.78 7.41 2.57
C ARG A 32 4.11 8.19 3.83
N THR A 33 4.79 9.32 3.68
CA THR A 33 5.23 10.15 4.82
C THR A 33 4.06 10.68 5.66
N PRO A 34 3.04 11.38 5.09
CA PRO A 34 1.91 11.84 5.88
C PRO A 34 1.05 10.70 6.44
N LEU A 35 0.87 9.59 5.70
CA LEU A 35 0.12 8.43 6.22
C LEU A 35 0.83 7.78 7.40
N ASN A 36 2.14 7.55 7.31
CA ASN A 36 2.92 7.03 8.42
C ASN A 36 2.90 7.97 9.63
N GLY A 37 2.86 9.29 9.39
CA GLY A 37 2.64 10.28 10.44
C GLY A 37 1.30 10.11 11.14
N ILE A 38 0.20 9.96 10.39
CA ILE A 38 -1.14 9.73 10.95
C ILE A 38 -1.20 8.41 11.71
N VAL A 39 -0.65 7.33 11.16
CA VAL A 39 -0.58 6.02 11.83
C VAL A 39 0.23 6.09 13.12
N GLY A 40 1.42 6.70 13.08
CA GLY A 40 2.30 6.83 14.25
C GLY A 40 1.68 7.69 15.34
N LEU A 41 1.16 8.87 14.99
CA LEU A 41 0.51 9.77 15.95
C LEU A 41 -0.76 9.16 16.56
N SER A 42 -1.60 8.52 15.74
CA SER A 42 -2.78 7.83 16.27
C SER A 42 -2.41 6.68 17.19
N GLN A 43 -1.32 5.96 16.93
CA GLN A 43 -0.83 4.90 17.81
C GLN A 43 -0.32 5.45 19.15
N ILE A 44 0.47 6.54 19.12
CA ILE A 44 0.95 7.21 20.35
C ILE A 44 -0.23 7.67 21.20
N LEU A 45 -1.22 8.34 20.59
CA LEU A 45 -2.39 8.83 21.31
C LEU A 45 -3.27 7.71 21.87
N LEU A 46 -3.28 6.52 21.26
CA LEU A 46 -4.03 5.36 21.77
C LEU A 46 -3.47 4.80 23.08
N ASP A 47 -2.22 5.11 23.42
CA ASP A 47 -1.56 4.71 24.66
C ASP A 47 -1.89 5.65 25.84
N ASP A 48 -2.52 6.81 25.58
CA ASP A 48 -2.96 7.76 26.60
C ASP A 48 -4.29 7.36 27.28
N GLU A 49 -4.63 8.05 28.38
CA GLU A 49 -5.95 8.00 28.99
C GLU A 49 -6.98 8.71 28.09
N LEU A 50 -7.90 7.92 27.54
CA LEU A 50 -8.93 8.37 26.60
C LEU A 50 -10.30 7.86 27.06
N ASP A 51 -11.33 8.65 26.79
CA ASP A 51 -12.69 8.12 26.85
C ASP A 51 -12.97 7.15 25.70
N ASP A 52 -14.06 6.37 25.82
CA ASP A 52 -14.41 5.33 24.85
C ASP A 52 -14.66 5.89 23.44
N LEU A 53 -15.20 7.11 23.34
CA LEU A 53 -15.52 7.74 22.06
C LEU A 53 -14.25 8.21 21.34
N GLN A 54 -13.35 8.87 22.08
CA GLN A 54 -12.03 9.29 21.60
C GLN A 54 -11.20 8.09 21.13
N ARG A 55 -11.19 7.02 21.93
CA ARG A 55 -10.50 5.77 21.57
C ARG A 55 -11.05 5.16 20.28
N ASN A 56 -12.38 5.15 20.11
CA ASN A 56 -13.00 4.67 18.87
C ASN A 56 -12.68 5.55 17.66
N TYR A 57 -12.65 6.88 17.82
CA TYR A 57 -12.24 7.78 16.75
C TYR A 57 -10.77 7.57 16.35
N LEU A 58 -9.85 7.47 17.31
CA LEU A 58 -8.44 7.24 17.02
C LEU A 58 -8.18 5.88 16.37
N LYS A 59 -8.86 4.81 16.81
CA LYS A 59 -8.83 3.51 16.13
C LYS A 59 -9.32 3.62 14.69
N THR A 60 -10.41 4.33 14.46
CA THR A 60 -10.96 4.53 13.12
C THR A 60 -9.97 5.29 12.23
N ILE A 61 -9.39 6.39 12.72
CA ILE A 61 -8.36 7.17 12.01
C ILE A 61 -7.17 6.28 11.65
N ASN A 62 -6.67 5.50 12.61
CA ASN A 62 -5.53 4.60 12.40
C ASN A 62 -5.83 3.57 11.31
N ILE A 63 -6.96 2.85 11.42
CA ILE A 63 -7.37 1.83 10.46
C ILE A 63 -7.56 2.44 9.06
N SER A 64 -8.19 3.61 8.97
CA SER A 64 -8.38 4.31 7.69
C SER A 64 -7.06 4.72 7.06
N ALA A 65 -6.11 5.23 7.83
CA ALA A 65 -4.78 5.63 7.32
C ALA A 65 -3.98 4.41 6.84
N VAL A 66 -3.99 3.31 7.59
CA VAL A 66 -3.37 2.04 7.19
C VAL A 66 -4.01 1.50 5.90
N SER A 67 -5.34 1.46 5.85
CA SER A 67 -6.07 0.98 4.67
C SER A 67 -5.78 1.81 3.43
N LEU A 68 -5.69 3.14 3.58
CA LEU A 68 -5.35 4.03 2.48
C LEU A 68 -3.91 3.79 1.99
N GLY A 69 -2.98 3.52 2.90
CA GLY A 69 -1.62 3.10 2.56
C GLY A 69 -1.57 1.84 1.71
N TYR A 70 -2.39 0.82 2.03
CA TYR A 70 -2.50 -0.40 1.22
C TYR A 70 -3.04 -0.12 -0.18
N ILE A 71 -4.12 0.68 -0.30
CA ILE A 71 -4.68 1.05 -1.60
C ILE A 71 -3.62 1.71 -2.50
N PHE A 72 -2.82 2.63 -1.96
CA PHE A 72 -1.74 3.25 -2.72
C PHE A 72 -0.64 2.26 -3.11
N SER A 73 -0.32 1.29 -2.26
CA SER A 73 0.63 0.22 -2.59
C SER A 73 0.11 -0.64 -3.74
N ASP A 74 -1.16 -1.05 -3.68
CA ASP A 74 -1.80 -1.89 -4.69
C ASP A 74 -1.82 -1.19 -6.06
N ILE A 75 -2.08 0.12 -6.10
CA ILE A 75 -2.03 0.91 -7.34
C ILE A 75 -0.62 0.88 -7.96
N ILE A 76 0.43 0.99 -7.15
CA ILE A 76 1.80 0.91 -7.63
C ILE A 76 2.13 -0.48 -8.16
N ASP A 77 1.69 -1.52 -7.46
CA ASP A 77 1.99 -2.88 -7.86
C ASP A 77 1.28 -3.22 -9.17
N LEU A 78 0.02 -2.79 -9.36
CA LEU A 78 -0.70 -2.86 -10.64
C LEU A 78 0.10 -2.20 -11.79
N GLU A 79 0.67 -1.01 -11.58
CA GLU A 79 1.51 -0.35 -12.60
C GLU A 79 2.81 -1.09 -12.91
N LYS A 80 3.37 -1.85 -11.96
CA LYS A 80 4.51 -2.72 -12.24
C LYS A 80 4.07 -3.94 -13.05
N ILE A 81 2.88 -4.50 -12.79
CA ILE A 81 2.31 -5.61 -13.55
C ILE A 81 2.10 -5.20 -15.01
N ASP A 82 1.39 -4.09 -15.23
CA ASP A 82 1.04 -3.61 -16.57
C ASP A 82 2.26 -3.32 -17.44
N ALA A 83 3.36 -2.90 -16.82
CA ALA A 83 4.61 -2.66 -17.52
C ALA A 83 5.53 -3.88 -17.62
N SER A 84 5.10 -5.07 -17.17
CA SER A 84 5.93 -6.27 -17.07
C SER A 84 7.23 -6.05 -16.28
N ARG A 85 7.20 -5.17 -15.27
CA ARG A 85 8.34 -4.79 -14.40
C ARG A 85 8.30 -5.47 -13.03
N ILE A 86 7.54 -6.56 -12.87
CA ILE A 86 7.58 -7.35 -11.65
C ILE A 86 8.87 -8.17 -11.65
N GLU A 87 9.74 -7.92 -10.68
CA GLU A 87 10.94 -8.72 -10.45
C GLU A 87 10.81 -9.52 -9.15
N LEU A 88 11.14 -10.81 -9.21
CA LEU A 88 11.19 -11.66 -8.03
C LEU A 88 12.53 -11.48 -7.32
N ASN A 89 12.50 -10.88 -6.13
CA ASN A 89 13.67 -10.82 -5.25
C ASN A 89 13.83 -12.16 -4.49
N ARG A 90 14.66 -13.05 -5.02
CA ARG A 90 14.94 -14.36 -4.41
C ARG A 90 15.93 -14.19 -3.25
N GLN A 91 15.49 -14.49 -2.04
CA GLN A 91 16.27 -14.44 -0.80
C GLN A 91 16.03 -15.74 -0.01
N PRO A 92 16.97 -16.20 0.83
CA PRO A 92 16.69 -17.24 1.80
C PRO A 92 15.55 -16.81 2.73
N THR A 93 14.50 -17.64 2.83
CA THR A 93 13.30 -17.34 3.62
C THR A 93 13.04 -18.47 4.62
N ASP A 94 12.84 -18.10 5.87
CA ASP A 94 12.35 -19.02 6.90
C ASP A 94 10.86 -19.32 6.63
N PHE A 95 10.60 -20.49 6.04
CA PHE A 95 9.26 -20.89 5.64
C PHE A 95 8.31 -21.11 6.82
N PRO A 96 8.70 -21.76 7.93
CA PRO A 96 7.92 -21.79 9.17
C PRO A 96 7.53 -20.41 9.71
N ALA A 97 8.48 -19.46 9.75
CA ALA A 97 8.19 -18.10 10.21
C ALA A 97 7.17 -17.41 9.29
N LEU A 98 7.35 -17.52 7.98
CA LEU A 98 6.41 -16.97 6.99
C LEU A 98 5.00 -17.55 7.16
N LEU A 99 4.86 -18.86 7.35
CA LEU A 99 3.56 -19.48 7.59
C LEU A 99 2.91 -19.00 8.89
N ASN A 100 3.70 -18.81 9.94
CA ASN A 100 3.20 -18.25 11.20
C ASN A 100 2.72 -16.80 11.03
N ASP A 101 3.43 -15.98 10.25
CA ASP A 101 3.00 -14.61 9.96
C ASP A 101 1.70 -14.58 9.17
N ILE A 102 1.56 -15.44 8.14
CA ILE A 102 0.32 -15.60 7.37
C ILE A 102 -0.84 -16.03 8.28
N TYR A 103 -0.60 -17.00 9.16
CA TYR A 103 -1.59 -17.47 10.13
C TYR A 103 -2.03 -16.34 11.07
N ASN A 104 -1.08 -15.61 11.66
CA ASN A 104 -1.40 -14.50 12.57
C ASN A 104 -2.20 -13.40 11.86
N PHE A 105 -1.82 -13.05 10.64
CA PHE A 105 -2.53 -12.06 9.85
C PHE A 105 -3.97 -12.51 9.54
N ALA A 106 -4.15 -13.72 9.04
CA ALA A 106 -5.46 -14.24 8.64
C ALA A 106 -6.41 -14.50 9.82
N TYR A 107 -5.89 -14.93 10.98
CA TYR A 107 -6.74 -15.32 12.11
C TYR A 107 -6.94 -14.21 13.15
N LYS A 108 -5.92 -13.39 13.48
CA LYS A 108 -6.08 -12.35 14.52
C LYS A 108 -6.78 -11.08 14.02
N ASN A 109 -6.52 -10.62 12.79
CA ASN A 109 -7.17 -9.41 12.25
C ASN A 109 -8.64 -9.63 11.89
N THR A 110 -9.00 -10.82 11.39
CA THR A 110 -10.40 -11.15 11.06
C THR A 110 -11.27 -11.30 12.32
N LEU A 111 -10.73 -11.87 13.40
CA LEU A 111 -11.48 -12.00 14.66
C LEU A 111 -11.69 -10.65 15.37
N LEU A 112 -10.74 -9.70 15.29
CA LEU A 112 -10.95 -8.35 15.87
C LEU A 112 -12.01 -7.53 15.10
N CYS A 113 -12.11 -7.72 13.78
CA CYS A 113 -13.13 -7.04 12.97
C CYS A 113 -14.55 -7.57 13.25
N CYS A 114 -14.67 -8.88 13.54
CA CYS A 114 -15.96 -9.49 13.88
C CYS A 114 -16.39 -9.28 15.35
N PHE A 115 -15.47 -9.06 16.28
CA PHE A 115 -15.81 -8.94 17.72
C PHE A 115 -16.03 -7.51 18.23
N ASN A 116 -15.69 -6.45 17.48
CA ASN A 116 -15.99 -5.06 17.88
C ASN A 116 -17.33 -4.52 17.32
N LYS A 117 -18.24 -5.41 16.92
CA LYS A 117 -19.58 -5.04 16.41
C LYS A 117 -20.72 -5.30 17.42
N HIS A 118 -20.40 -5.42 18.71
CA HIS A 118 -21.36 -5.45 19.81
C HIS A 118 -20.95 -4.49 20.92
#